data_AF-A0A935D5K1-F1
#
_entry.id   AF-A0A935D5K1-F1
#
_cell.length_a   1.000
_cell.length_b   1.000
_cell.length_c   1.000
_cell.angle_alpha   90.00
_cell.angle_beta   90.00
_cell.angle_gamma   90.00
#
_symmetry.space_group_name_H-M   'P 1'
#
loop_
_entity.id
_entity.type
_entity.pdbx_description
1 polymer ?
#
loop_
_entity_poly.entity_id
_entity_poly.type
_entity_poly.pdbx_seq_one_letter_code
_entity_poly.pdbx_strand_id
1 'polypeptide(L)'
;MFVFAPPPPAPRSLVGATARAARLAAVCALTLALAACKSPPPPSPATASSSATGASPPPTGADAAHVARADASPCVDVPCETFARPEEAVAALLSKGPRVMAFGEAHAQKDGPGGPSTTKRFTDGLLPLFKGKATDLVLELWVANGSCGKKTEQKVAQQQKAVAAPQAASNQNEFVTLGAAAKAAGIRPHVLTPPCEDYLRILDAGGGDVDQMLSMIARLTASDIGKFLDLTAGKDSLLIAYGGALHNDVVPKKGHESWSFGAELTRKLGAKYMEVDLVVPEAIRETDAWRSLAWHGKFVRERQGDRAVLMTVGPSSYVIFFPPRAASADAGRD
;
A
#
# COMPACT_ATOMS: atom_id res chain seq x y z
N MET A 1 11.62 12.82 -8.20
CA MET A 1 10.30 13.41 -8.44
C MET A 1 10.14 13.71 -9.92
N PHE A 2 9.47 12.84 -10.65
CA PHE A 2 9.05 13.16 -12.02
C PHE A 2 7.72 13.89 -11.91
N VAL A 3 7.72 15.16 -12.35
CA VAL A 3 6.48 15.82 -12.73
C VAL A 3 5.91 14.96 -13.87
N PHE A 4 4.80 14.27 -13.63
CA PHE A 4 4.03 13.71 -14.74
C PHE A 4 3.59 14.89 -15.59
N ALA A 5 4.24 15.07 -16.73
CA ALA A 5 3.70 15.94 -17.75
C ALA A 5 2.35 15.35 -18.16
N PRO A 6 1.27 16.16 -18.25
CA PRO A 6 0.02 15.68 -18.81
C PRO A 6 0.29 15.15 -20.23
N PRO A 7 -0.43 14.11 -20.67
CA PRO A 7 -0.31 13.63 -22.05
C PRO A 7 -0.53 14.81 -23.01
N PRO A 8 0.19 14.88 -24.14
CA PRO A 8 -0.01 15.93 -25.12
C PRO A 8 -1.48 15.96 -25.55
N PRO A 9 -2.08 17.14 -25.74
CA PRO A 9 -3.44 17.21 -26.26
C PRO A 9 -3.47 16.50 -27.61
N ALA A 10 -4.50 15.66 -27.81
CA ALA A 10 -4.76 15.07 -29.11
C ALA A 10 -4.78 16.18 -30.17
N PRO A 11 -4.17 15.96 -31.36
CA PRO A 11 -4.10 16.99 -32.38
C PRO A 11 -5.53 17.48 -32.69
N ARG A 12 -5.76 18.78 -32.48
CA ARG A 12 -7.00 19.44 -32.89
C ARG A 12 -7.09 19.34 -34.41
N SER A 13 -7.93 18.43 -34.89
CA SER A 13 -8.41 18.49 -36.27
C SER A 13 -9.16 19.80 -36.46
N LEU A 14 -8.55 20.71 -37.22
CA LEU A 14 -9.23 21.82 -37.86
C LEU A 14 -10.12 21.24 -38.96
N VAL A 15 -11.39 20.97 -38.67
CA VAL A 15 -12.41 20.80 -39.70
C VAL A 15 -13.60 21.67 -39.31
N GLY A 16 -13.93 22.59 -40.21
CA GLY A 16 -14.88 23.66 -40.02
C GLY A 16 -16.34 23.21 -39.92
N ALA A 17 -17.15 24.17 -39.48
CA ALA A 17 -18.60 24.10 -39.46
C ALA A 17 -19.18 23.93 -40.87
N THR A 18 -20.03 22.93 -41.07
CA THR A 18 -21.18 22.97 -42.00
C THR A 18 -22.22 21.94 -41.55
N ALA A 19 -23.44 22.14 -42.03
CA ALA A 19 -24.72 21.73 -41.46
C ALA A 19 -25.17 20.28 -41.76
N ARG A 20 -26.19 19.87 -40.97
CA ARG A 20 -27.36 19.02 -41.31
C ARG A 20 -27.17 17.54 -41.68
N ALA A 21 -27.89 16.73 -40.89
CA ALA A 21 -28.89 15.73 -41.29
C ALA A 21 -28.48 14.32 -41.78
N ALA A 22 -29.23 13.36 -41.23
CA ALA A 22 -29.70 12.09 -41.79
C ALA A 22 -28.78 10.85 -41.79
N ARG A 23 -29.28 9.84 -41.05
CA ARG A 23 -29.38 8.39 -41.33
C ARG A 23 -28.42 7.80 -42.38
N LEU A 24 -27.72 6.72 -42.03
CA LEU A 24 -28.06 5.34 -42.43
C LEU A 24 -27.08 4.34 -41.80
N ALA A 25 -27.60 3.15 -41.51
CA ALA A 25 -26.83 1.96 -41.18
C ALA A 25 -25.96 1.50 -42.38
N ALA A 26 -24.79 0.93 -42.09
CA ALA A 26 -24.13 0.01 -42.99
C ALA A 26 -23.26 -0.99 -42.20
N VAL A 27 -23.75 -2.22 -42.19
CA VAL A 27 -23.03 -3.45 -41.90
C VAL A 27 -21.90 -3.59 -42.92
N CYS A 28 -20.70 -3.94 -42.47
CA CYS A 28 -19.72 -4.62 -43.31
C CYS A 28 -18.90 -5.59 -42.45
N ALA A 29 -19.22 -6.87 -42.59
CA ALA A 29 -18.40 -7.98 -42.16
C ALA A 29 -17.26 -8.16 -43.16
N LEU A 30 -16.04 -8.47 -42.70
CA LEU A 30 -15.08 -9.24 -43.48
C LEU A 30 -14.01 -9.91 -42.57
N THR A 31 -14.21 -11.23 -42.43
CA THR A 31 -13.25 -12.34 -42.52
C THR A 31 -11.90 -12.35 -41.78
N LEU A 32 -11.78 -13.39 -40.94
CA LEU A 32 -10.73 -14.43 -40.89
C LEU A 32 -9.31 -14.08 -41.37
N ALA A 33 -8.35 -14.27 -40.45
CA ALA A 33 -7.09 -14.95 -40.76
C ALA A 33 -6.72 -15.89 -39.59
N LEU A 34 -6.84 -17.19 -39.87
CA LEU A 34 -6.21 -18.29 -39.12
C LEU A 34 -4.71 -18.27 -39.41
N ALA A 35 -3.88 -18.36 -38.38
CA ALA A 35 -2.52 -18.86 -38.50
C ALA A 35 -2.23 -19.77 -37.30
N ALA A 36 -1.99 -21.04 -37.61
CA ALA A 36 -1.81 -22.13 -36.69
C ALA A 36 -0.33 -22.42 -36.41
N CYS A 37 -0.10 -22.88 -35.17
CA CYS A 37 0.89 -23.87 -34.71
C CYS A 37 2.39 -23.66 -34.95
N LYS A 38 3.13 -23.56 -33.83
CA LYS A 38 4.30 -24.43 -33.58
C LYS A 38 4.61 -24.52 -32.08
N SER A 39 4.13 -25.59 -31.44
CA SER A 39 4.58 -26.01 -30.10
C SER A 39 5.90 -26.79 -30.23
N PRO A 40 6.87 -26.60 -29.32
CA PRO A 40 8.04 -27.45 -29.22
C PRO A 40 7.72 -28.81 -28.56
N PRO A 41 8.48 -29.87 -28.89
CA PRO A 41 8.19 -31.25 -28.49
C PRO A 41 8.55 -31.56 -27.02
N PRO A 42 7.90 -32.57 -26.40
CA PRO A 42 8.23 -33.04 -25.06
C PRO A 42 9.49 -33.91 -25.06
N PRO A 43 10.35 -33.83 -24.03
CA PRO A 43 11.37 -34.84 -23.80
C PRO A 43 10.74 -36.14 -23.26
N SER A 44 11.21 -37.26 -23.84
CA SER A 44 10.86 -38.64 -23.50
C SER A 44 11.48 -39.12 -22.18
N PRO A 45 10.93 -40.22 -21.59
CA PRO A 45 11.31 -40.70 -20.28
C PRO A 45 12.58 -41.56 -20.34
N ALA A 46 13.42 -41.45 -19.32
CA ALA A 46 14.57 -42.34 -19.14
C ALA A 46 14.51 -43.00 -17.75
N THR A 47 14.22 -44.31 -17.81
CA THR A 47 14.80 -45.41 -17.03
C THR A 47 14.87 -45.34 -15.51
N ALA A 48 14.10 -46.25 -14.91
CA ALA A 48 14.37 -46.85 -13.62
C ALA A 48 15.77 -47.47 -13.55
N SER A 49 16.47 -47.22 -12.44
CA SER A 49 17.54 -48.08 -11.94
C SER A 49 17.15 -48.53 -10.53
N SER A 50 16.79 -49.81 -10.43
CA SER A 50 16.77 -50.55 -9.17
C SER A 50 18.20 -50.91 -8.80
N SER A 51 18.63 -50.52 -7.60
CA SER A 51 19.80 -51.12 -6.94
C SER A 51 19.55 -51.24 -5.44
N ALA A 52 19.42 -52.51 -5.04
CA ALA A 52 19.90 -53.15 -3.82
C ALA A 52 19.74 -52.45 -2.45
N THR A 53 18.88 -53.09 -1.64
CA THR A 53 19.09 -53.46 -0.24
C THR A 53 20.51 -53.29 0.31
N GLY A 54 20.64 -52.41 1.30
CA GLY A 54 21.72 -52.41 2.29
C GLY A 54 21.12 -52.14 3.66
N ALA A 55 20.86 -53.21 4.42
CA ALA A 55 20.46 -53.12 5.82
C ALA A 55 21.63 -52.57 6.66
N SER A 56 21.35 -51.58 7.49
CA SER A 56 22.25 -51.07 8.54
C SER A 56 21.45 -50.76 9.80
N PRO A 57 22.09 -50.85 10.98
CA PRO A 57 21.49 -51.24 12.27
C PRO A 57 20.63 -50.16 12.94
N PRO A 58 19.84 -50.50 13.99
CA PRO A 58 18.93 -49.55 14.60
C PRO A 58 19.71 -48.47 15.36
N PRO A 59 19.43 -47.17 15.16
CA PRO A 59 19.86 -46.17 16.10
C PRO A 59 18.96 -46.26 17.34
N THR A 60 19.51 -46.86 18.38
CA THR A 60 19.13 -46.62 19.77
C THR A 60 19.20 -45.14 20.09
N GLY A 61 18.14 -44.61 20.68
CA GLY A 61 18.20 -43.52 21.65
C GLY A 61 18.48 -42.13 21.08
N ALA A 62 17.41 -41.40 20.80
CA ALA A 62 17.16 -40.11 21.44
C ALA A 62 15.76 -39.68 21.03
N ASP A 63 14.78 -39.94 21.89
CA ASP A 63 13.65 -39.04 22.05
C ASP A 63 14.24 -37.69 22.49
N ALA A 64 14.74 -36.93 21.52
CA ALA A 64 14.84 -35.50 21.66
C ALA A 64 13.39 -35.04 21.72
N ALA A 65 12.88 -34.95 22.95
CA ALA A 65 11.69 -34.22 23.27
C ALA A 65 11.75 -32.88 22.53
N HIS A 66 11.03 -32.79 21.41
CA HIS A 66 10.42 -31.56 20.99
C HIS A 66 9.46 -31.21 22.11
N VAL A 67 10.01 -30.64 23.18
CA VAL A 67 9.24 -29.80 24.09
C VAL A 67 8.75 -28.69 23.18
N ALA A 68 7.52 -28.85 22.69
CA ALA A 68 6.75 -27.79 22.08
C ALA A 68 6.84 -26.62 23.07
N ARG A 69 7.74 -25.67 22.78
CA ARG A 69 7.74 -24.39 23.47
C ARG A 69 6.33 -23.89 23.23
N ALA A 70 5.56 -23.71 24.31
CA ALA A 70 4.26 -23.05 24.24
C ALA A 70 4.42 -21.87 23.28
N ASP A 71 3.61 -21.84 22.22
CA ASP A 71 3.73 -20.90 21.10
C ASP A 71 3.77 -19.49 21.65
N ALA A 72 4.99 -18.99 21.86
CA ALA A 72 5.19 -17.72 22.53
C ALA A 72 4.62 -16.65 21.60
N SER A 73 3.71 -15.84 22.12
CA SER A 73 3.09 -14.75 21.36
C SER A 73 4.13 -13.94 20.59
N PRO A 74 3.86 -13.58 19.31
CA PRO A 74 4.72 -12.69 18.52
C PRO A 74 4.72 -11.25 19.02
N CYS A 75 3.91 -10.93 20.03
CA CYS A 75 3.90 -9.62 20.66
C CYS A 75 4.15 -9.70 22.17
N VAL A 76 4.86 -8.70 22.69
CA VAL A 76 5.14 -8.51 24.12
C VAL A 76 4.42 -7.25 24.63
N ASP A 77 3.81 -7.37 25.81
CA ASP A 77 3.12 -6.29 26.52
C ASP A 77 1.99 -5.59 25.73
N VAL A 78 1.47 -6.23 24.68
CA VAL A 78 0.30 -5.78 23.91
C VAL A 78 -0.50 -6.96 23.37
N PRO A 79 -1.83 -6.82 23.18
CA PRO A 79 -2.65 -7.83 22.52
C PRO A 79 -2.23 -8.05 21.07
N CYS A 80 -2.18 -9.31 20.65
CA CYS A 80 -2.08 -9.67 19.25
C CYS A 80 -2.86 -10.93 18.91
N GLU A 81 -3.27 -11.02 17.66
CA GLU A 81 -3.94 -12.17 17.06
C GLU A 81 -3.14 -12.64 15.84
N THR A 82 -3.13 -13.95 15.58
CA THR A 82 -2.45 -14.52 14.41
C THR A 82 -3.44 -15.10 13.41
N PHE A 83 -3.23 -14.79 12.14
CA PHE A 83 -4.11 -15.17 11.05
C PHE A 83 -3.36 -16.00 10.03
N ALA A 84 -4.06 -16.88 9.32
CA ALA A 84 -3.40 -17.64 8.26
C ALA A 84 -2.97 -16.69 7.14
N ARG A 85 -3.75 -15.64 6.91
CA ARG A 85 -3.52 -14.66 5.85
C ARG A 85 -3.79 -13.23 6.32
N PRO A 86 -3.09 -12.21 5.77
CA PRO A 86 -3.29 -10.81 6.16
C PRO A 86 -4.71 -10.30 5.85
N GLU A 87 -5.39 -10.90 4.87
CA GLU A 87 -6.79 -10.58 4.53
C GLU A 87 -7.74 -10.82 5.71
N GLU A 88 -7.49 -11.85 6.51
CA GLU A 88 -8.33 -12.19 7.67
C GLU A 88 -8.12 -11.17 8.80
N ALA A 89 -6.90 -10.66 8.98
CA ALA A 89 -6.61 -9.58 9.91
C ALA A 89 -7.36 -8.29 9.51
N VAL A 90 -7.35 -7.93 8.23
CA VAL A 90 -8.11 -6.78 7.72
C VAL A 90 -9.62 -7.01 7.87
N ALA A 91 -10.12 -8.22 7.62
CA ALA A 91 -11.54 -8.55 7.82
C ALA A 91 -11.97 -8.39 9.28
N ALA A 92 -11.13 -8.78 10.24
CA ALA A 92 -11.37 -8.57 11.68
C ALA A 92 -11.40 -7.08 12.07
N LEU A 93 -10.62 -6.23 11.39
CA LEU A 93 -10.71 -4.78 11.57
C LEU A 93 -11.98 -4.20 10.93
N LEU A 94 -12.36 -4.67 9.75
CA LEU A 94 -13.58 -4.24 9.06
C LEU A 94 -14.85 -4.56 9.88
N SER A 95 -14.88 -5.66 10.63
CA SER A 95 -16.03 -6.00 11.49
C SER A 95 -16.24 -5.04 12.66
N LYS A 96 -15.25 -4.19 12.99
CA LYS A 96 -15.38 -3.09 13.96
C LYS A 96 -16.14 -1.88 13.38
N GLY A 97 -16.48 -1.91 12.08
CA GLY A 97 -17.27 -0.91 11.38
C GLY A 97 -16.64 0.49 11.31
N PRO A 98 -15.40 0.64 10.82
CA PRO A 98 -14.78 1.95 10.63
C PRO A 98 -15.49 2.77 9.56
N ARG A 99 -15.43 4.10 9.69
CA ARG A 99 -15.78 5.04 8.61
C ARG A 99 -14.56 5.46 7.81
N VAL A 100 -13.39 5.47 8.45
CA VAL A 100 -12.09 5.73 7.82
C VAL A 100 -11.11 4.66 8.27
N MET A 101 -10.46 4.00 7.32
CA MET A 101 -9.27 3.18 7.57
C MET A 101 -8.08 3.83 6.85
N ALA A 102 -7.09 4.23 7.60
CA ALA A 102 -5.86 4.82 7.10
C ALA A 102 -4.73 3.79 7.17
N PHE A 103 -4.24 3.37 6.01
CA PHE A 103 -3.16 2.40 5.89
C PHE A 103 -1.82 3.13 5.75
N GLY A 104 -0.94 2.84 6.70
CA GLY A 104 0.43 3.34 6.75
C GLY A 104 1.43 2.28 6.31
N GLU A 105 2.50 2.67 5.62
CA GLU A 105 3.60 1.76 5.28
C GLU A 105 4.96 2.46 5.33
N ALA A 106 6.03 1.67 5.47
CA ALA A 106 7.37 2.18 5.17
C ALA A 106 7.64 2.04 3.68
N HIS A 107 7.71 3.16 2.97
CA HIS A 107 7.95 3.19 1.52
C HIS A 107 9.08 2.25 1.09
N ALA A 108 8.88 1.60 -0.05
CA ALA A 108 9.86 0.69 -0.63
C ALA A 108 11.22 1.39 -0.77
N GLN A 109 12.27 0.77 -0.20
CA GLN A 109 13.64 1.30 -0.22
C GLN A 109 14.44 0.67 -1.37
N LYS A 110 15.44 1.40 -1.90
CA LYS A 110 16.32 0.91 -3.00
C LYS A 110 16.97 -0.43 -2.67
N ASP A 111 17.46 -0.56 -1.44
CA ASP A 111 18.18 -1.74 -0.95
C ASP A 111 17.26 -2.63 -0.08
N GLY A 112 15.95 -2.61 -0.36
CA GLY A 112 14.93 -3.41 0.31
C GLY A 112 15.19 -4.94 0.20
N PRO A 113 14.51 -5.76 1.02
CA PRO A 113 14.73 -7.21 1.12
C PRO A 113 14.38 -8.05 -0.13
N GLY A 114 14.07 -7.41 -1.26
CA GLY A 114 13.55 -8.05 -2.47
C GLY A 114 12.14 -8.64 -2.30
N GLY A 115 11.46 -8.90 -3.43
CA GLY A 115 10.06 -9.37 -3.44
C GLY A 115 9.03 -8.23 -3.48
N PRO A 116 7.73 -8.54 -3.36
CA PRO A 116 6.67 -7.53 -3.42
C PRO A 116 6.76 -6.53 -2.27
N SER A 117 6.67 -5.24 -2.61
CA SER A 117 6.51 -4.14 -1.64
C SER A 117 5.21 -4.25 -0.85
N THR A 118 5.10 -3.48 0.23
CA THR A 118 3.85 -3.31 0.97
C THR A 118 2.71 -2.85 0.07
N THR A 119 2.95 -1.85 -0.78
CA THR A 119 1.96 -1.32 -1.74
C THR A 119 1.51 -2.35 -2.75
N LYS A 120 2.42 -3.19 -3.26
CA LYS A 120 2.04 -4.30 -4.12
C LYS A 120 1.18 -5.34 -3.39
N ARG A 121 1.54 -5.71 -2.15
CA ARG A 121 0.77 -6.66 -1.32
C ARG A 121 -0.62 -6.12 -1.00
N PHE A 122 -0.73 -4.83 -0.67
CA PHE A 122 -2.00 -4.18 -0.46
C PHE A 122 -2.85 -4.20 -1.73
N THR A 123 -2.27 -3.81 -2.87
CA THR A 123 -2.96 -3.75 -4.17
C THR A 123 -3.50 -5.11 -4.58
N ASP A 124 -2.67 -6.16 -4.46
CA ASP A 124 -3.01 -7.49 -4.97
C ASP A 124 -3.90 -8.29 -4.00
N GLY A 125 -3.64 -8.21 -2.69
CA GLY A 125 -4.29 -9.05 -1.68
C GLY A 125 -5.40 -8.34 -0.89
N LEU A 126 -5.14 -7.11 -0.42
CA LEU A 126 -6.01 -6.45 0.56
C LEU A 126 -7.08 -5.57 -0.09
N LEU A 127 -6.74 -4.86 -1.16
CA LEU A 127 -7.65 -3.96 -1.88
C LEU A 127 -8.98 -4.64 -2.30
N PRO A 128 -8.99 -5.90 -2.79
CA PRO A 128 -10.23 -6.59 -3.14
C PRO A 128 -11.27 -6.68 -2.00
N LEU A 129 -10.83 -6.71 -0.74
CA LEU A 129 -11.73 -6.79 0.42
C LEU A 129 -12.65 -5.57 0.56
N PHE A 130 -12.26 -4.44 -0.02
CA PHE A 130 -13.01 -3.19 0.06
C PHE A 130 -14.00 -2.99 -1.10
N LYS A 131 -14.04 -3.90 -2.07
CA LYS A 131 -14.99 -3.82 -3.19
C LYS A 131 -16.44 -3.82 -2.68
N GLY A 132 -17.19 -2.81 -3.07
CA GLY A 132 -18.58 -2.60 -2.63
C GLY A 132 -18.72 -2.11 -1.18
N LYS A 133 -17.62 -1.81 -0.49
CA LYS A 133 -17.59 -1.24 0.88
C LYS A 133 -17.00 0.16 0.89
N ALA A 134 -15.82 0.32 0.27
CA ALA A 134 -15.17 1.62 0.17
C ALA A 134 -15.67 2.40 -1.04
N THR A 135 -15.86 3.71 -0.87
CA THR A 135 -16.26 4.60 -1.96
C THR A 135 -15.09 5.39 -2.54
N ASP A 136 -14.12 5.73 -1.69
CA ASP A 136 -13.02 6.63 -2.03
C ASP A 136 -11.71 6.16 -1.39
N LEU A 137 -10.60 6.38 -2.11
CA LEU A 137 -9.23 6.11 -1.70
C LEU A 137 -8.41 7.39 -1.87
N VAL A 138 -7.95 7.98 -0.77
CA VAL A 138 -7.01 9.11 -0.79
C VAL A 138 -5.59 8.55 -0.75
N LEU A 139 -4.80 8.85 -1.78
CA LEU A 139 -3.42 8.40 -1.90
C LEU A 139 -2.48 9.51 -1.45
N GLU A 140 -1.46 9.16 -0.67
CA GLU A 140 -0.26 9.98 -0.48
C GLU A 140 0.59 10.02 -1.75
N LEU A 141 0.00 10.59 -2.79
CA LEU A 141 0.63 10.90 -4.04
C LEU A 141 0.09 12.27 -4.40
N TRP A 142 0.96 13.27 -4.46
CA TRP A 142 0.55 14.59 -4.93
C TRP A 142 0.98 14.82 -6.36
N VAL A 143 0.18 15.59 -7.09
CA VAL A 143 0.45 15.96 -8.48
C VAL A 143 0.50 17.47 -8.63
N ALA A 144 1.48 17.94 -9.41
CA ALA A 144 1.51 19.33 -9.84
C ALA A 144 0.39 19.56 -10.87
N ASN A 145 -0.40 20.60 -10.68
CA ASN A 145 -1.54 20.92 -11.55
C ASN A 145 -1.33 22.22 -12.34
N GLY A 146 -0.15 22.84 -12.27
CA GLY A 146 0.18 24.09 -12.94
C GLY A 146 -0.32 25.33 -12.20
N SER A 147 -1.00 25.18 -11.06
CA SER A 147 -1.60 26.31 -10.32
C SER A 147 -0.56 27.29 -9.80
N CYS A 148 0.70 26.88 -9.64
CA CYS A 148 1.78 27.75 -9.16
C CYS A 148 2.83 28.09 -10.23
N GLY A 149 2.55 27.71 -11.49
CA GLY A 149 3.47 27.86 -12.60
C GLY A 149 4.59 26.80 -12.61
N LYS A 150 4.90 26.33 -13.82
CA LYS A 150 5.84 25.22 -14.05
C LYS A 150 7.21 25.40 -13.39
N LYS A 151 7.76 26.62 -13.37
CA LYS A 151 9.08 26.89 -12.78
C LYS A 151 9.10 26.66 -11.26
N THR A 152 8.08 27.14 -10.56
CA THR A 152 7.95 27.02 -9.10
C THR A 152 7.77 25.56 -8.69
N GLU A 153 6.83 24.87 -9.34
CA GLU A 153 6.56 23.44 -9.08
C GLU A 153 7.79 22.57 -9.38
N GLN A 154 8.54 22.87 -10.46
CA GLN A 154 9.80 22.18 -10.77
C GLN A 154 10.89 22.43 -9.73
N LYS A 155 10.96 23.64 -9.15
CA LYS A 155 11.94 23.97 -8.11
C LYS A 155 11.67 23.17 -6.83
N VAL A 156 10.41 23.09 -6.40
CA VAL A 156 10.02 22.22 -5.28
C VAL A 156 10.32 20.76 -5.61
N ALA A 157 9.97 20.31 -6.82
CA ALA A 157 10.27 18.93 -7.23
C ALA A 157 11.76 18.59 -7.23
N GLN A 158 12.62 19.57 -7.49
CA GLN A 158 14.07 19.43 -7.41
C GLN A 158 14.57 19.35 -5.97
N GLN A 159 14.07 20.20 -5.06
CA GLN A 159 14.42 20.15 -3.63
C GLN A 159 14.06 18.79 -3.02
N GLN A 160 12.88 18.27 -3.33
CA GLN A 160 12.38 17.02 -2.75
C GLN A 160 13.03 15.75 -3.33
N LYS A 161 13.97 15.87 -4.29
CA LYS A 161 14.74 14.71 -4.77
C LYS A 161 15.55 14.04 -3.66
N ALA A 162 16.05 14.80 -2.68
CA ALA A 162 16.81 14.25 -1.57
C ALA A 162 15.95 13.34 -0.69
N VAL A 163 14.71 13.74 -0.41
CA VAL A 163 13.76 12.94 0.39
C VAL A 163 13.39 11.63 -0.30
N ALA A 164 13.21 11.66 -1.62
CA ALA A 164 12.91 10.46 -2.42
C ALA A 164 14.16 9.63 -2.77
N ALA A 165 15.37 10.13 -2.51
CA ALA A 165 16.62 9.47 -2.90
C ALA A 165 16.80 8.05 -2.31
N PRO A 166 16.40 7.71 -1.07
CA PRO A 166 16.55 6.36 -0.55
C PRO A 166 15.44 5.40 -1.04
N GLN A 167 14.36 5.92 -1.62
CA GLN A 167 13.23 5.11 -2.07
C GLN A 167 13.51 4.39 -3.38
N ALA A 168 12.91 3.22 -3.55
CA ALA A 168 12.95 2.44 -4.78
C ALA A 168 12.39 3.25 -5.94
N ALA A 169 13.00 3.12 -7.13
CA ALA A 169 12.56 3.84 -8.32
C ALA A 169 11.11 3.49 -8.74
N SER A 170 10.62 2.30 -8.37
CA SER A 170 9.25 1.85 -8.62
C SER A 170 8.22 2.46 -7.66
N ASN A 171 8.62 3.04 -6.53
CA ASN A 171 7.69 3.39 -5.44
C ASN A 171 6.49 4.22 -5.92
N GLN A 172 6.75 5.32 -6.65
CA GLN A 172 5.67 6.17 -7.17
C GLN A 172 4.77 5.46 -8.19
N ASN A 173 5.34 4.56 -9.01
CA ASN A 173 4.57 3.80 -10.00
C ASN A 173 3.62 2.80 -9.32
N GLU A 174 3.97 2.31 -8.13
CA GLU A 174 3.11 1.41 -7.36
C GLU A 174 1.88 2.15 -6.81
N PHE A 175 2.00 3.41 -6.39
CA PHE A 175 0.85 4.23 -5.99
C PHE A 175 -0.08 4.53 -7.18
N VAL A 176 0.48 4.77 -8.37
CA VAL A 176 -0.32 4.91 -9.60
C VAL A 176 -1.05 3.60 -9.94
N THR A 177 -0.36 2.46 -9.79
CA THR A 177 -0.94 1.13 -10.00
C THR A 177 -2.06 0.85 -9.01
N LEU A 178 -1.87 1.19 -7.73
CA LEU A 178 -2.89 1.11 -6.70
C LEU A 178 -4.12 1.95 -7.06
N GLY A 179 -3.92 3.20 -7.51
CA GLY A 179 -5.03 4.04 -7.96
C GLY A 179 -5.82 3.42 -9.12
N ALA A 180 -5.13 2.85 -10.11
CA ALA A 180 -5.78 2.16 -11.23
C ALA A 180 -6.57 0.92 -10.77
N ALA A 181 -5.99 0.12 -9.86
CA ALA A 181 -6.65 -1.06 -9.29
C ALA A 181 -7.89 -0.67 -8.45
N ALA A 182 -7.80 0.40 -7.66
CA ALA A 182 -8.91 0.92 -6.87
C ALA A 182 -10.08 1.34 -7.78
N LYS A 183 -9.78 2.07 -8.86
CA LYS A 183 -10.77 2.43 -9.88
C LYS A 183 -11.43 1.20 -10.50
N ALA A 184 -10.65 0.16 -10.83
CA ALA A 184 -11.18 -1.10 -11.36
C ALA A 184 -12.08 -1.83 -10.34
N ALA A 185 -11.82 -1.68 -9.04
CA ALA A 185 -12.65 -2.19 -7.96
C ALA A 185 -13.89 -1.32 -7.66
N GLY A 186 -14.10 -0.21 -8.38
CA GLY A 186 -15.21 0.72 -8.17
C GLY A 186 -14.98 1.73 -7.03
N ILE A 187 -13.74 1.84 -6.53
CA ILE A 187 -13.31 2.79 -5.51
C ILE A 187 -12.71 4.00 -6.22
N ARG A 188 -13.09 5.22 -5.86
CA ARG A 188 -12.58 6.44 -6.53
C ARG A 188 -11.20 6.81 -5.95
N PRO A 189 -10.10 6.74 -6.73
CA PRO A 189 -8.81 7.18 -6.25
C PRO A 189 -8.69 8.71 -6.34
N HIS A 190 -8.08 9.31 -5.33
CA HIS A 190 -7.82 10.75 -5.24
C HIS A 190 -6.34 10.96 -4.91
N VAL A 191 -5.69 11.80 -5.71
CA VAL A 191 -4.33 12.28 -5.47
C VAL A 191 -4.39 13.66 -4.83
N LEU A 192 -3.41 13.98 -4.01
CA LEU A 192 -3.33 15.29 -3.38
C LEU A 192 -3.00 16.35 -4.43
N THR A 193 -3.64 17.51 -4.34
CA THR A 193 -3.41 18.63 -5.25
C THR A 193 -3.07 19.87 -4.45
N PRO A 194 -1.78 20.14 -4.19
CA PRO A 194 -1.39 21.31 -3.40
C PRO A 194 -1.75 22.60 -4.15
N PRO A 195 -2.36 23.58 -3.48
CA PRO A 195 -2.48 24.93 -4.01
C PRO A 195 -1.11 25.64 -4.05
N CYS A 196 -1.03 26.75 -4.79
CA CYS A 196 0.24 27.46 -4.99
C CYS A 196 0.90 27.93 -3.69
N GLU A 197 0.12 28.34 -2.69
CA GLU A 197 0.66 28.76 -1.40
C GLU A 197 1.50 27.66 -0.72
N ASP A 198 1.20 26.38 -0.92
CA ASP A 198 1.99 25.31 -0.32
C ASP A 198 3.35 25.15 -1.02
N TYR A 199 3.39 25.27 -2.35
CA TYR A 199 4.65 25.28 -3.08
C TYR A 199 5.55 26.43 -2.61
N LEU A 200 4.97 27.62 -2.43
CA LEU A 200 5.71 28.78 -1.93
C LEU A 200 6.23 28.57 -0.51
N ARG A 201 5.39 28.05 0.41
CA ARG A 201 5.84 27.73 1.79
C ARG A 201 7.00 26.75 1.81
N ILE A 202 6.99 25.72 0.97
CA ILE A 202 8.09 24.76 0.88
C ILE A 202 9.37 25.46 0.40
N LEU A 203 9.28 26.30 -0.64
CA LEU A 203 10.44 27.03 -1.16
C LEU A 203 11.02 28.01 -0.14
N ASP A 204 10.17 28.68 0.64
CA ASP A 204 10.55 29.72 1.59
C ASP A 204 11.07 29.16 2.91
N ALA A 205 10.85 27.87 3.20
CA ALA A 205 11.21 27.23 4.46
C ALA A 205 12.71 27.02 4.68
N GLY A 206 13.54 27.17 3.65
CA GLY A 206 14.97 26.91 3.74
C GLY A 206 15.25 25.48 4.20
N GLY A 207 15.84 25.30 5.38
CA GLY A 207 16.12 23.98 5.96
C GLY A 207 14.90 23.24 6.52
N GLY A 208 13.73 23.90 6.62
CA GLY A 208 12.47 23.29 7.08
C GLY A 208 11.55 22.85 5.94
N ASP A 209 12.06 22.71 4.72
CA ASP A 209 11.28 22.38 3.53
C ASP A 209 10.61 20.99 3.63
N VAL A 210 11.32 20.01 4.20
CA VAL A 210 10.79 18.67 4.49
C VAL A 210 9.63 18.74 5.48
N ASP A 211 9.76 19.52 6.56
CA ASP A 211 8.71 19.65 7.59
C ASP A 211 7.45 20.31 7.01
N GLN A 212 7.61 21.34 6.16
CA GLN A 212 6.50 21.98 5.46
C GLN A 212 5.81 21.00 4.51
N MET A 213 6.60 20.21 3.79
CA MET A 213 6.11 19.21 2.85
C MET A 213 5.29 18.11 3.57
N LEU A 214 5.82 17.55 4.66
CA LEU A 214 5.13 16.52 5.44
C LEU A 214 3.85 17.06 6.08
N SER A 215 3.89 18.30 6.58
CA SER A 215 2.71 18.97 7.14
C SER A 215 1.63 19.25 6.08
N MET A 216 2.04 19.61 4.85
CA MET A 216 1.14 19.77 3.71
C MET A 216 0.43 18.46 3.37
N ILE A 217 1.17 17.34 3.26
CA ILE A 217 0.58 16.01 2.99
C ILE A 217 -0.51 15.69 4.01
N ALA A 218 -0.20 15.84 5.29
CA ALA A 218 -1.12 15.54 6.38
C ALA A 218 -2.40 16.37 6.27
N ARG A 219 -2.25 17.69 6.12
CA ARG A 219 -3.37 18.63 6.03
C ARG A 219 -4.24 18.37 4.80
N LEU A 220 -3.65 18.15 3.62
CA LEU A 220 -4.41 17.89 2.41
C LEU A 220 -5.16 16.56 2.50
N THR A 221 -4.53 15.53 3.06
CA THR A 221 -5.19 14.22 3.30
C THR A 221 -6.38 14.35 4.25
N ALA A 222 -6.20 15.05 5.39
CA ALA A 222 -7.29 15.33 6.33
C ALA A 222 -8.44 16.09 5.67
N SER A 223 -8.11 17.12 4.87
CA SER A 223 -9.08 17.94 4.14
C SER A 223 -9.91 17.13 3.14
N ASP A 224 -9.25 16.29 2.32
CA ASP A 224 -9.93 15.45 1.34
C ASP A 224 -10.82 14.40 2.01
N ILE A 225 -10.32 13.73 3.06
CA ILE A 225 -11.14 12.80 3.86
C ILE A 225 -12.34 13.53 4.46
N GLY A 226 -12.14 14.71 5.04
CA GLY A 226 -13.21 15.55 5.59
C GLY A 226 -14.30 15.85 4.56
N LYS A 227 -13.90 16.30 3.37
CA LYS A 227 -14.81 16.55 2.25
C LYS A 227 -15.60 15.30 1.85
N PHE A 228 -14.96 14.13 1.77
CA PHE A 228 -15.65 12.90 1.38
C PHE A 228 -16.55 12.34 2.48
N LEU A 229 -16.21 12.55 3.76
CA LEU A 229 -17.11 12.26 4.88
C LEU A 229 -18.38 13.10 4.78
N ASP A 230 -18.27 14.38 4.47
CA ASP A 230 -19.43 15.27 4.33
C ASP A 230 -20.31 14.85 3.13
N LEU A 231 -19.71 14.51 1.99
CA LEU A 231 -20.43 14.01 0.79
C LEU A 231 -21.12 12.64 1.00
N THR A 232 -20.65 11.88 1.98
CA THR A 232 -21.18 10.55 2.33
C THR A 232 -21.83 10.51 3.71
N ALA A 233 -22.20 11.67 4.25
CA ALA A 233 -22.93 11.78 5.49
C ALA A 233 -24.23 10.98 5.43
N GLY A 234 -24.53 10.23 6.50
CA GLY A 234 -25.70 9.35 6.58
C GLY A 234 -25.65 8.08 5.73
N LYS A 235 -24.57 7.85 4.96
CA LYS A 235 -24.38 6.61 4.18
C LYS A 235 -23.48 5.65 4.94
N ASP A 236 -23.74 4.36 4.76
CA ASP A 236 -22.80 3.31 5.17
C ASP A 236 -21.68 3.20 4.12
N SER A 237 -20.65 4.02 4.29
CA SER A 237 -19.50 4.10 3.39
C SER A 237 -18.20 4.08 4.16
N LEU A 238 -17.22 3.35 3.61
CA LEU A 238 -15.84 3.38 4.07
C LEU A 238 -15.00 4.31 3.18
N LEU A 239 -14.17 5.13 3.80
CA LEU A 239 -13.09 5.86 3.14
C LEU A 239 -11.76 5.22 3.49
N ILE A 240 -10.85 5.16 2.52
CA ILE A 240 -9.50 4.65 2.71
C ILE A 240 -8.51 5.79 2.51
N ALA A 241 -7.51 5.88 3.38
CA ALA A 241 -6.29 6.63 3.12
C ALA A 241 -5.13 5.64 2.98
N TYR A 242 -4.18 5.90 2.10
CA TYR A 242 -3.02 5.02 1.91
C TYR A 242 -1.75 5.85 1.68
N GLY A 243 -0.73 5.63 2.51
CA GLY A 243 0.51 6.40 2.49
C GLY A 243 1.56 5.89 3.47
N GLY A 244 2.54 6.73 3.77
CA GLY A 244 3.58 6.52 4.76
C GLY A 244 3.02 6.49 6.19
N ALA A 245 3.49 5.53 7.00
CA ALA A 245 2.99 5.26 8.35
C ALA A 245 2.93 6.48 9.27
N LEU A 246 3.90 7.39 9.16
CA LEU A 246 3.95 8.58 10.01
C LEU A 246 2.75 9.52 9.81
N HIS A 247 2.06 9.45 8.67
CA HIS A 247 0.96 10.37 8.34
C HIS A 247 -0.37 9.93 8.98
N ASN A 248 -0.54 8.66 9.33
CA ASN A 248 -1.77 8.13 9.92
C ASN A 248 -1.73 7.98 11.45
N ASP A 249 -0.62 8.32 12.12
CA ASP A 249 -0.48 8.18 13.58
C ASP A 249 -1.63 8.86 14.36
N VAL A 250 -2.37 8.09 15.16
CA VAL A 250 -3.33 8.57 16.17
C VAL A 250 -2.60 9.36 17.25
N VAL A 251 -1.42 8.88 17.64
CA VAL A 251 -0.53 9.52 18.63
C VAL A 251 0.82 9.77 17.94
N PRO A 252 0.95 10.87 17.18
CA PRO A 252 2.19 11.20 16.50
C PRO A 252 3.31 11.44 17.51
N LYS A 253 4.54 11.13 17.08
CA LYS A 253 5.75 11.42 17.87
C LYS A 253 5.85 12.91 18.18
N LYS A 254 6.44 13.23 19.34
CA LYS A 254 6.74 14.62 19.72
C LYS A 254 7.57 15.31 18.62
N GLY A 255 7.09 16.46 18.16
CA GLY A 255 7.67 17.24 17.07
C GLY A 255 7.15 16.89 15.68
N HIS A 256 6.38 15.81 15.53
CA HIS A 256 5.80 15.35 14.26
C HIS A 256 4.27 15.53 14.25
N GLU A 257 3.71 16.27 15.21
CA GLU A 257 2.26 16.38 15.38
C GLU A 257 1.57 16.97 14.15
N SER A 258 2.23 17.89 13.44
CA SER A 258 1.70 18.47 12.20
C SER A 258 1.81 17.55 10.99
N TRP A 259 2.57 16.45 11.09
CA TRP A 259 2.78 15.51 10.00
C TRP A 259 1.74 14.39 9.98
N SER A 260 0.94 14.24 11.03
CA SER A 260 -0.11 13.24 11.08
C SER A 260 -1.50 13.86 10.97
N PHE A 261 -2.33 13.28 10.09
CA PHE A 261 -3.76 13.56 10.05
C PHE A 261 -4.55 12.68 11.03
N GLY A 262 -3.96 11.59 11.53
CA GLY A 262 -4.65 10.59 12.33
C GLY A 262 -5.16 11.13 13.66
N ALA A 263 -4.37 11.97 14.33
CA ALA A 263 -4.79 12.63 15.57
C ALA A 263 -6.05 13.50 15.38
N GLU A 264 -6.14 14.26 14.29
CA GLU A 264 -7.32 15.08 13.99
C GLU A 264 -8.55 14.23 13.68
N LEU A 265 -8.41 13.25 12.80
CA LEU A 265 -9.53 12.38 12.42
C LEU A 265 -10.02 11.53 13.59
N THR A 266 -9.12 11.09 14.48
CA THR A 266 -9.51 10.39 15.72
C THR A 266 -10.32 11.30 16.64
N ARG A 267 -9.94 12.57 16.80
CA ARG A 267 -10.76 13.52 17.59
C ARG A 267 -12.15 13.72 16.98
N LYS A 268 -12.26 13.73 15.64
CA LYS A 268 -13.54 13.93 14.93
C LYS A 268 -14.43 12.67 14.93
N LEU A 269 -13.83 11.49 14.82
CA LEU A 269 -14.55 10.23 14.53
C LEU A 269 -14.51 9.21 15.67
N GLY A 270 -13.65 9.40 16.67
CA GLY A 270 -13.39 8.42 17.71
C GLY A 270 -13.00 7.07 17.12
N ALA A 271 -13.63 6.00 17.60
CA ALA A 271 -13.41 4.62 17.14
C ALA A 271 -13.79 4.36 15.67
N LYS A 272 -14.40 5.33 14.97
CA LYS A 272 -14.70 5.22 13.53
C LYS A 272 -13.51 5.60 12.64
N TYR A 273 -12.44 6.15 13.20
CA TYR A 273 -11.13 6.23 12.56
C TYR A 273 -10.25 5.06 13.02
N MET A 274 -9.54 4.44 12.09
CA MET A 274 -8.54 3.40 12.36
C MET A 274 -7.24 3.71 11.62
N GLU A 275 -6.16 3.81 12.36
CA GLU A 275 -4.78 3.73 11.89
C GLU A 275 -4.40 2.25 11.77
N VAL A 276 -3.89 1.85 10.61
CA VAL A 276 -3.44 0.49 10.34
C VAL A 276 -2.09 0.53 9.63
N ASP A 277 -1.00 0.28 10.36
CA ASP A 277 0.32 0.16 9.74
C ASP A 277 0.52 -1.23 9.16
N LEU A 278 1.03 -1.28 7.93
CA LEU A 278 1.31 -2.50 7.19
C LEU A 278 2.83 -2.71 7.15
N VAL A 279 3.29 -3.82 7.71
CA VAL A 279 4.71 -4.09 7.89
C VAL A 279 5.08 -5.39 7.21
N VAL A 280 6.02 -5.31 6.26
CA VAL A 280 6.74 -6.48 5.75
C VAL A 280 7.91 -6.72 6.72
N PRO A 281 7.94 -7.84 7.47
CA PRO A 281 8.95 -8.05 8.50
C PRO A 281 10.38 -7.89 7.97
N GLU A 282 10.66 -8.34 6.75
CA GLU A 282 11.97 -8.25 6.10
C GLU A 282 12.43 -6.82 5.82
N ALA A 283 11.52 -5.86 5.80
CA ALA A 283 11.83 -4.45 5.56
C ALA A 283 12.20 -3.70 6.84
N ILE A 284 11.94 -4.26 8.03
CA ILE A 284 12.29 -3.66 9.32
C ILE A 284 13.82 -3.49 9.40
N ARG A 285 14.27 -2.31 9.80
CA ARG A 285 15.70 -1.98 9.95
C ARG A 285 16.03 -1.56 11.37
N GLU A 286 17.27 -1.75 11.75
CA GLU A 286 17.82 -1.27 13.03
C GLU A 286 18.26 0.20 12.96
N THR A 287 17.34 1.10 12.59
CA THR A 287 17.58 2.55 12.60
C THR A 287 16.73 3.25 13.66
N ASP A 288 17.12 4.47 14.05
CA ASP A 288 16.36 5.25 15.04
C ASP A 288 14.94 5.57 14.57
N ALA A 289 14.73 5.69 13.25
CA ALA A 289 13.41 5.88 12.69
C ALA A 289 12.50 4.69 13.02
N TRP A 290 12.93 3.46 12.71
CA TRP A 290 12.17 2.24 13.01
C TRP A 290 12.03 2.00 14.51
N ARG A 291 13.11 2.13 15.28
CA ARG A 291 13.07 1.95 16.74
C ARG A 291 12.13 2.92 17.44
N SER A 292 11.86 4.06 16.83
CA SER A 292 10.94 5.06 17.38
C SER A 292 9.45 4.78 17.13
N LEU A 293 9.12 3.78 16.29
CA LEU A 293 7.74 3.38 16.07
C LEU A 293 7.16 2.71 17.33
N ALA A 294 5.93 3.06 17.68
CA ALA A 294 5.29 2.63 18.93
C ALA A 294 5.22 1.10 19.11
N TRP A 295 5.20 0.37 17.99
CA TRP A 295 5.13 -1.08 17.95
C TRP A 295 6.49 -1.78 17.91
N HIS A 296 7.60 -1.10 17.59
CA HIS A 296 8.87 -1.74 17.26
C HIS A 296 9.38 -2.67 18.36
N GLY A 297 9.49 -2.17 19.59
CA GLY A 297 9.94 -2.96 20.74
C GLY A 297 8.93 -4.00 21.23
N LYS A 298 7.73 -4.03 20.65
CA LYS A 298 6.63 -4.92 21.03
C LYS A 298 6.50 -6.13 20.12
N PHE A 299 7.10 -6.08 18.93
CA PHE A 299 7.07 -7.17 17.97
C PHE A 299 8.29 -8.08 18.12
N VAL A 300 8.07 -9.38 18.25
CA VAL A 300 9.13 -10.40 18.31
C VAL A 300 9.06 -11.25 17.05
N ARG A 301 9.86 -10.87 16.06
CA ARG A 301 9.83 -11.42 14.71
C ARG A 301 10.02 -12.94 14.69
N GLU A 302 10.90 -13.48 15.51
CA GLU A 302 11.26 -14.90 15.56
C GLU A 302 10.09 -15.79 16.00
N ARG A 303 9.06 -15.19 16.63
CA ARG A 303 7.87 -15.87 17.12
C ARG A 303 6.68 -15.81 16.17
N GLN A 304 6.78 -15.06 15.07
CA GLN A 304 5.68 -14.89 14.11
C GLN A 304 5.30 -16.20 13.39
N GLY A 305 6.28 -17.07 13.12
CA GLY A 305 6.07 -18.24 12.26
C GLY A 305 5.72 -17.84 10.82
N ASP A 306 4.80 -18.59 10.21
CA ASP A 306 4.32 -18.41 8.83
C ASP A 306 3.01 -17.61 8.72
N ARG A 307 2.56 -17.00 9.84
CA ARG A 307 1.25 -16.37 9.97
C ARG A 307 1.32 -14.86 9.82
N ALA A 308 0.19 -14.24 9.47
CA ALA A 308 0.02 -12.80 9.62
C ALA A 308 -0.24 -12.46 11.10
N VAL A 309 0.20 -11.29 11.57
CA VAL A 309 -0.01 -10.86 12.95
C VAL A 309 -0.76 -9.53 12.94
N LEU A 310 -1.86 -9.45 13.68
CA LEU A 310 -2.54 -8.20 14.02
C LEU A 310 -2.17 -7.81 15.43
N MET A 311 -1.43 -6.72 15.60
CA MET A 311 -1.10 -6.13 16.90
C MET A 311 -2.05 -4.95 17.17
N THR A 312 -2.58 -4.88 18.40
CA THR A 312 -3.35 -3.71 18.87
C THR A 312 -2.44 -2.81 19.71
N VAL A 313 -2.00 -1.69 19.14
CA VAL A 313 -1.11 -0.72 19.81
C VAL A 313 -1.90 0.24 20.69
N GLY A 314 -3.11 0.61 20.25
CA GLY A 314 -4.03 1.46 20.98
C GLY A 314 -5.49 1.27 20.53
N PRO A 315 -6.46 2.04 21.07
CA PRO A 315 -7.89 1.85 20.78
C PRO A 315 -8.27 1.93 19.29
N SER A 316 -7.55 2.76 18.53
CA SER A 316 -7.74 2.98 17.09
C SER A 316 -6.45 2.80 16.28
N SER A 317 -5.41 2.19 16.86
CA SER A 317 -4.08 2.03 16.24
C SER A 317 -3.70 0.56 16.23
N TYR A 318 -3.46 0.05 15.02
CA TYR A 318 -3.23 -1.36 14.72
C TYR A 318 -2.02 -1.51 13.80
N VAL A 319 -1.36 -2.66 13.89
CA VAL A 319 -0.27 -3.02 12.98
C VAL A 319 -0.54 -4.41 12.44
N ILE A 320 -0.44 -4.58 11.13
CA ILE A 320 -0.51 -5.87 10.46
C ILE A 320 0.88 -6.20 9.93
N PHE A 321 1.46 -7.27 10.46
CA PHE A 321 2.68 -7.86 9.93
C PHE A 321 2.32 -8.92 8.90
N PHE A 322 2.82 -8.76 7.67
CA PHE A 322 2.66 -9.77 6.63
C PHE A 322 3.41 -11.06 7.02
N PRO A 323 2.94 -12.24 6.58
CA PRO A 323 3.70 -13.47 6.69
C PRO A 323 5.09 -13.33 6.07
N PRO A 324 6.13 -13.96 6.65
CA PRO A 324 7.45 -13.95 6.05
C PRO A 324 7.44 -14.56 4.64
N ARG A 325 8.37 -14.11 3.78
CA ARG A 325 8.39 -14.51 2.36
C ARG A 325 8.48 -16.03 2.15
N ALA A 326 9.20 -16.75 3.00
CA ALA A 326 9.33 -18.22 2.90
C ALA A 326 7.97 -18.93 2.98
N ALA A 327 7.03 -18.39 3.76
CA ALA A 327 5.67 -18.91 3.89
C ALA A 327 4.77 -18.56 2.69
N SER A 328 5.00 -17.38 2.08
CA SER A 328 4.16 -16.89 0.98
C SER A 328 4.38 -17.63 -0.35
N ALA A 329 5.50 -18.34 -0.52
CA ALA A 329 5.85 -19.05 -1.75
C ALA A 329 5.15 -20.42 -1.87
N ASP A 330 4.72 -21.00 -0.76
CA ASP A 330 4.05 -22.31 -0.74
C ASP A 330 2.53 -22.20 -0.81
N ALA A 331 1.95 -21.09 -0.34
CA ALA A 331 0.50 -20.83 -0.43
C ALA A 331 -0.05 -20.57 -1.85
N GLY A 332 0.83 -20.45 -2.86
CA GLY A 332 0.47 -20.26 -4.27
C GLY A 332 0.54 -21.53 -5.12
N ARG A 333 0.70 -22.71 -4.51
CA ARG A 333 0.85 -24.00 -5.18
C ARG A 333 -0.27 -25.01 -4.92
N ASP A 334 -1.35 -24.61 -4.24
CA ASP A 334 -2.53 -25.43 -3.98
C ASP A 334 -3.76 -24.96 -4.79
#